data_AF-A0A533UK48-F1
#
_entry.id   AF-A0A533UK48-F1
#
_cell.length_a   1.000
_cell.length_b   1.000
_cell.length_c   1.000
_cell.angle_alpha   90.00
_cell.angle_beta   90.00
_cell.angle_gamma   90.00
#
_symmetry.space_group_name_H-M   'P 1'
#
loop_
_entity.id
_entity.type
_entity.pdbx_description
1 polymer ?
#
loop_
_entity_poly.entity_id
_entity_poly.type
_entity_poly.pdbx_seq_one_letter_code
_entity_poly.pdbx_strand_id
1 'polypeptide(L)'
;MEQVTSQQVLDSLKQCMDPEIPINIVDMGLIYGVKVSNDNKVDVKMTMTTRGCPLHDTLVSDVKRYVNKVPGVSDVNVEIVWEPAWTPEKMSEEGKKLINYGKQKTITPIDYETAMPQGVGSVVKQEDGSLVLMNEHEQGFMVNQAIIDFWKLCNGQRKITELVDAFAQITGLQRGQVEIEVIQLIQQLRDGGIVIIKEPEVSNVQFKK
;
A
#
# COMPACT_ATOMS: atom_id res chain seq x y z
N MET A 1 4.51 30.03 31.63
CA MET A 1 4.96 29.10 30.56
C MET A 1 4.03 29.34 29.39
N GLU A 2 4.55 29.32 28.16
CA GLU A 2 3.70 29.47 26.98
C GLU A 2 2.79 28.23 26.86
N GLN A 3 1.53 28.46 26.50
CA GLN A 3 0.55 27.38 26.35
C GLN A 3 0.85 26.59 25.09
N VAL A 4 1.00 25.27 25.21
CA VAL A 4 1.19 24.40 24.04
C VAL A 4 -0.09 24.39 23.21
N THR A 5 0.04 24.48 21.89
CA THR A 5 -1.08 24.44 20.96
C THR A 5 -1.21 23.06 20.32
N SER A 6 -2.44 22.67 19.96
CA SER A 6 -2.66 21.43 19.19
C SER A 6 -1.91 21.42 17.85
N GLN A 7 -1.68 22.59 17.25
CA GLN A 7 -0.93 22.70 16.00
C GLN A 7 0.54 22.32 16.18
N GLN A 8 1.21 22.81 17.23
CA GLN A 8 2.60 22.43 17.53
C GLN A 8 2.75 20.92 17.77
N VAL A 9 1.74 20.31 18.40
CA VAL A 9 1.70 18.85 18.57
C VAL A 9 1.57 18.14 17.23
N LEU A 10 0.62 18.55 16.38
CA LEU A 10 0.44 17.98 15.03
C LEU A 10 1.70 18.14 14.17
N ASP A 11 2.37 19.29 14.21
CA ASP A 11 3.61 19.53 13.46
C ASP A 11 4.75 18.61 13.92
N SER A 12 4.82 18.30 15.21
CA SER A 12 5.77 17.30 15.73
C SER A 12 5.41 15.89 15.28
N LEU A 13 4.12 15.54 15.30
CA LEU A 13 3.63 14.23 14.86
C LEU A 13 3.81 13.97 13.35
N LYS A 14 3.92 15.01 12.52
CA LYS A 14 4.32 14.86 11.10
C LYS A 14 5.70 14.24 10.90
N GLN A 15 6.55 14.21 11.94
CA GLN A 15 7.85 13.54 11.89
C GLN A 15 7.76 12.04 12.26
N CYS A 16 6.60 11.57 12.71
CA CYS A 16 6.35 10.17 13.01
C CYS A 16 5.79 9.47 11.77
N MET A 17 6.54 8.52 11.24
CA MET A 17 6.19 7.75 10.05
C MET A 17 5.47 6.45 10.43
N ASP A 18 4.51 6.04 9.62
CA ASP A 18 3.95 4.70 9.71
C ASP A 18 5.02 3.65 9.31
N PRO A 19 5.14 2.53 10.04
CA PRO A 19 6.19 1.54 9.82
C PRO A 19 5.95 0.66 8.58
N GLU A 20 4.72 0.58 8.07
CA GLU A 20 4.36 -0.25 6.92
C GLU A 20 4.31 0.59 5.64
N ILE A 21 3.83 1.82 5.72
CA ILE A 21 3.66 2.75 4.60
C ILE A 21 4.47 4.01 4.92
N PRO A 22 5.42 4.46 4.07
CA PRO A 22 6.32 5.58 4.37
C PRO A 22 5.63 6.96 4.25
N ILE A 23 4.52 7.15 4.96
CA ILE A 23 3.74 8.38 5.10
C ILE A 23 3.63 8.68 6.60
N ASN A 24 3.65 9.96 6.96
CA ASN A 24 3.50 10.34 8.36
C ASN A 24 2.06 10.09 8.86
N ILE A 25 1.93 9.82 10.15
CA ILE A 25 0.66 9.44 10.77
C ILE A 25 -0.43 10.53 10.70
N VAL A 26 -0.03 11.80 10.50
CA VAL A 26 -0.96 12.92 10.34
C VAL A 26 -1.57 12.90 8.94
N ASP A 27 -0.73 12.78 7.91
CA ASP A 27 -1.18 12.66 6.51
C ASP A 27 -1.86 11.32 6.21
N MET A 28 -1.53 10.27 6.96
CA MET A 28 -2.30 9.02 6.95
C MET A 28 -3.71 9.19 7.52
N GLY A 29 -3.99 10.26 8.25
CA GLY A 29 -5.27 10.47 8.92
C GLY A 29 -5.49 9.54 10.12
N LEU A 30 -4.41 9.10 10.77
CA LEU A 30 -4.49 8.25 11.97
C LEU A 30 -4.78 9.07 13.23
N ILE A 31 -4.50 10.38 13.22
CA ILE A 31 -4.77 11.29 14.35
C ILE A 31 -6.19 11.83 14.26
N TYR A 32 -7.05 11.43 15.19
CA TYR A 32 -8.47 11.85 15.23
C TYR A 32 -8.69 13.08 16.10
N GLY A 33 -7.80 13.33 17.05
CA GLY A 33 -7.90 14.52 17.87
C GLY A 33 -6.68 14.72 18.74
N VAL A 34 -6.36 15.99 18.97
CA VAL A 34 -5.34 16.43 19.94
C VAL A 34 -5.99 17.46 20.85
N LYS A 35 -6.02 17.17 22.15
CA LYS A 35 -6.48 18.09 23.18
C LYS A 35 -5.31 18.46 24.07
N VAL A 36 -5.11 19.76 24.26
CA VAL A 36 -4.12 20.28 25.21
C VAL A 36 -4.85 20.90 26.39
N SER A 37 -4.53 20.45 27.59
CA SER A 37 -5.08 20.96 28.85
C SER A 37 -4.32 22.20 29.35
N ASN A 38 -4.89 22.91 30.32
CA ASN A 38 -4.30 24.16 30.86
C ASN A 38 -2.94 23.95 31.56
N ASP A 39 -2.63 22.72 31.94
CA ASP A 39 -1.35 22.28 32.51
C ASP A 39 -0.37 21.77 31.45
N ASN A 40 -0.64 22.02 30.17
CA ASN A 40 0.09 21.50 29.00
C ASN A 40 0.16 19.97 28.91
N LYS A 41 -0.77 19.25 29.55
CA LYS A 41 -0.97 17.82 29.28
C LYS A 41 -1.63 17.63 27.92
N VAL A 42 -1.10 16.71 27.13
CA VAL A 42 -1.58 16.40 25.78
C VAL A 42 -2.27 15.05 25.74
N ASP A 43 -3.53 15.04 25.35
CA ASP A 43 -4.28 13.82 25.03
C ASP A 43 -4.40 13.68 23.51
N VAL A 44 -3.80 12.62 22.98
CA VAL A 44 -3.87 12.26 21.56
C VAL A 44 -4.84 11.09 21.40
N LYS A 45 -5.89 11.31 20.60
CA LYS A 45 -6.79 10.26 20.15
C LYS A 45 -6.39 9.84 18.74
N MET A 46 -6.05 8.57 18.57
CA MET A 46 -5.61 8.03 17.28
C MET A 46 -6.23 6.68 16.97
N THR A 47 -6.09 6.23 15.74
CA THR A 47 -6.50 4.90 15.29
C THR A 47 -5.35 4.19 14.57
N MET A 48 -5.60 2.98 14.06
CA MET A 48 -4.63 2.18 13.31
C MET A 48 -5.25 1.68 12.00
N THR A 49 -4.41 1.32 11.04
CA THR A 49 -4.83 0.75 9.74
C THR A 49 -5.45 -0.64 9.89
N THR A 50 -4.99 -1.43 10.87
CA THR A 50 -5.48 -2.80 11.14
C THR A 50 -5.59 -3.08 12.65
N ARG A 51 -6.39 -4.07 13.04
CA ARG A 51 -6.51 -4.53 14.44
C ARG A 51 -5.51 -5.67 14.69
N GLY A 52 -4.82 -5.64 15.83
CA GLY A 52 -3.95 -6.74 16.29
C GLY A 52 -2.51 -6.76 15.76
N CYS A 53 -2.03 -5.71 15.09
CA CYS A 53 -0.63 -5.63 14.67
C CYS A 53 0.31 -5.39 15.88
N PRO A 54 1.40 -6.17 16.04
CA PRO A 54 2.37 -5.96 17.13
C PRO A 54 3.09 -4.60 17.06
N LEU A 55 3.02 -3.91 15.91
CA LEU A 55 3.63 -2.60 15.70
C LEU A 55 2.88 -1.45 16.39
N HIS A 56 1.65 -1.67 16.89
CA HIS A 56 0.88 -0.63 17.57
C HIS A 56 1.61 -0.04 18.77
N ASP A 57 2.25 -0.88 19.58
CA ASP A 57 2.97 -0.42 20.78
C ASP A 57 4.18 0.44 20.42
N THR A 58 4.85 0.11 19.31
CA THR A 58 5.94 0.93 18.76
C THR A 58 5.42 2.28 18.30
N LEU A 59 4.34 2.31 17.53
CA LEU A 59 3.78 3.56 17.03
C LEU A 59 3.27 4.47 18.16
N VAL A 60 2.59 3.90 19.16
CA VAL A 60 2.17 4.65 20.35
C VAL A 60 3.38 5.22 21.11
N SER A 61 4.45 4.45 21.23
CA SER A 61 5.68 4.89 21.88
C SER A 61 6.34 6.04 21.11
N ASP A 62 6.37 5.95 19.78
CA ASP A 62 6.88 7.03 18.93
C ASP A 62 6.01 8.27 19.01
N VAL A 63 4.69 8.16 18.95
CA VAL A 63 3.76 9.27 19.16
C VAL A 63 4.08 9.98 20.48
N LYS A 64 4.15 9.24 21.60
CA LYS A 64 4.53 9.81 22.90
C LYS A 64 5.88 10.50 22.84
N ARG A 65 6.87 9.88 22.20
CA ARG A 65 8.23 10.43 22.07
C ARG A 65 8.24 11.74 21.29
N TYR A 66 7.52 11.84 20.17
CA TYR A 66 7.46 13.05 19.35
C TYR A 66 6.67 14.17 20.03
N VAL A 67 5.54 13.87 20.67
CA VAL A 67 4.81 14.89 21.43
C VAL A 67 5.64 15.43 22.60
N ASN A 68 6.34 14.56 23.34
CA ASN A 68 7.21 14.99 24.45
C ASN A 68 8.39 15.88 24.03
N LYS A 69 8.76 15.91 22.73
CA LYS A 69 9.78 16.83 22.23
C LYS A 69 9.26 18.27 22.06
N VAL A 70 7.94 18.48 22.10
CA VAL A 70 7.35 19.81 21.95
C VAL A 70 7.62 20.60 23.23
N PRO A 71 8.30 21.77 23.16
CA PRO A 71 8.61 22.56 24.34
C PRO A 71 7.36 22.93 25.13
N GLY A 72 7.38 22.67 26.44
CA GLY A 72 6.30 23.02 27.36
C GLY A 72 5.27 21.91 27.61
N VAL A 73 5.31 20.78 26.88
CA VAL A 73 4.49 19.60 27.18
C VAL A 73 4.87 19.04 28.55
N SER A 74 3.87 18.79 29.39
CA SER A 74 4.06 18.27 30.75
C SER A 74 3.85 16.76 30.85
N ASP A 75 2.89 16.21 30.10
CA ASP A 75 2.54 14.79 30.06
C ASP A 75 1.85 14.46 28.73
N VAL A 76 1.94 13.20 28.30
CA VAL A 76 1.32 12.73 27.05
C VAL A 76 0.56 11.44 27.27
N ASN A 77 -0.74 11.49 26.99
CA ASN A 77 -1.61 10.34 26.95
C ASN A 77 -2.01 10.03 25.50
N VAL A 78 -2.00 8.75 25.14
CA VAL A 78 -2.37 8.29 23.79
C VAL A 78 -3.46 7.24 23.95
N GLU A 79 -4.61 7.52 23.35
CA GLU A 79 -5.77 6.64 23.32
C GLU A 79 -5.95 6.10 21.90
N ILE A 80 -5.90 4.77 21.75
CA ILE A 80 -6.28 4.12 20.50
C ILE A 80 -7.79 3.92 20.50
N VAL A 81 -8.47 4.48 19.50
CA VAL A 81 -9.88 4.25 19.21
C VAL A 81 -10.04 3.47 17.91
N TRP A 82 -11.04 2.61 17.89
CA TRP A 82 -11.36 1.79 16.72
C TRP A 82 -12.59 2.28 15.97
N GLU A 83 -13.32 3.22 16.55
CA GLU A 83 -14.54 3.81 16.00
C GLU A 83 -14.41 5.35 15.97
N PRO A 84 -14.60 5.99 14.80
CA PRO A 84 -14.83 5.36 13.50
C PRO A 84 -13.63 4.54 13.02
N ALA A 85 -13.85 3.45 12.29
CA ALA A 85 -12.76 2.69 11.70
C ALA A 85 -11.97 3.56 10.70
N TRP A 86 -10.66 3.34 10.59
CA TRP A 86 -9.85 4.00 9.58
C TRP A 86 -10.22 3.50 8.18
N THR A 87 -10.34 4.42 7.24
CA THR A 87 -10.43 4.12 5.81
C THR A 87 -9.42 4.99 5.06
N PRO A 88 -8.90 4.54 3.91
CA PRO A 88 -8.02 5.33 3.08
C PRO A 88 -8.54 6.73 2.69
N GLU A 89 -9.86 6.94 2.73
CA GLU A 89 -10.49 8.24 2.46
C GLU A 89 -10.06 9.33 3.46
N LYS A 90 -9.66 8.92 4.67
CA LYS A 90 -9.19 9.81 5.75
C LYS A 90 -7.79 10.37 5.53
N MET A 91 -7.03 9.84 4.57
CA MET A 91 -5.73 10.40 4.24
C MET A 91 -5.84 11.84 3.73
N SER A 92 -4.82 12.65 3.99
CA SER A 92 -4.69 13.98 3.40
C SER A 92 -4.50 13.86 1.89
N GLU A 93 -4.78 14.94 1.15
CA GLU A 93 -4.53 14.97 -0.31
C GLU A 93 -3.06 14.70 -0.65
N GLU A 94 -2.13 15.09 0.23
CA GLU A 94 -0.70 14.82 0.09
C GLU A 94 -0.39 13.34 0.32
N GLY A 95 -0.92 12.74 1.40
CA GLY A 95 -0.80 11.31 1.66
C GLY A 95 -1.40 10.46 0.52
N LYS A 96 -2.58 10.86 0.02
CA LYS A 96 -3.24 10.24 -1.13
C LYS A 96 -2.36 10.29 -2.39
N LYS A 97 -1.69 11.41 -2.68
CA LYS A 97 -0.79 11.52 -3.84
C LYS A 97 0.41 10.57 -3.73
N LEU A 98 0.97 10.39 -2.53
CA LEU A 98 2.13 9.52 -2.31
C LEU A 98 1.84 8.04 -2.61
N ILE A 99 0.59 7.60 -2.41
CA ILE A 99 0.14 6.24 -2.76
C ILE A 99 -0.73 6.19 -4.04
N ASN A 100 -0.80 7.28 -4.81
CA ASN A 100 -1.62 7.38 -6.03
C ASN A 100 -3.13 7.10 -5.80
N TYR A 101 -3.64 7.41 -4.62
CA TYR A 101 -5.03 7.22 -4.21
C TYR A 101 -5.99 8.14 -4.98
N GLY A 102 -7.09 7.59 -5.50
CA GLY A 102 -8.11 8.37 -6.23
C GLY A 102 -7.78 8.68 -7.69
N LYS A 103 -6.55 8.42 -8.18
CA LYS A 103 -6.43 8.13 -9.61
C LYS A 103 -7.18 6.83 -9.83
N GLN A 104 -8.21 6.86 -10.68
CA GLN A 104 -8.85 5.64 -11.16
C GLN A 104 -7.75 4.72 -11.70
N LYS A 105 -7.27 3.76 -10.89
CA LYS A 105 -7.10 2.43 -11.44
C LYS A 105 -8.49 2.11 -11.94
N THR A 106 -8.67 2.06 -13.24
CA THR A 106 -9.71 1.21 -13.79
C THR A 106 -9.43 -0.18 -13.24
N ILE A 107 -9.93 -0.47 -12.04
CA ILE A 107 -10.10 -1.84 -11.56
C ILE A 107 -11.31 -2.34 -12.34
N THR A 108 -11.20 -2.38 -13.66
CA THR A 108 -12.00 -3.27 -14.46
C THR A 108 -11.71 -4.64 -13.85
N PRO A 109 -12.73 -5.37 -13.35
CA PRO A 109 -12.53 -6.73 -12.89
C PRO A 109 -11.76 -7.46 -13.98
N ILE A 110 -10.59 -8.01 -13.66
CA ILE A 110 -9.84 -8.80 -14.62
C ILE A 110 -10.75 -9.99 -14.93
N ASP A 111 -11.22 -10.07 -16.18
CA ASP A 111 -11.88 -11.28 -16.65
C ASP A 111 -10.80 -12.35 -16.83
N TYR A 112 -10.63 -13.18 -15.79
CA TYR A 112 -9.57 -14.20 -15.74
C TYR A 112 -9.70 -15.26 -16.85
N GLU A 113 -10.85 -15.35 -17.52
CA GLU A 113 -11.06 -16.26 -18.65
C GLU A 113 -10.56 -15.70 -19.99
N THR A 114 -10.42 -14.38 -20.09
CA THR A 114 -10.08 -13.69 -21.34
C THR A 114 -8.84 -12.80 -21.26
N ALA A 115 -8.43 -12.41 -20.06
CA ALA A 115 -7.28 -11.55 -19.83
C ALA A 115 -5.96 -12.21 -20.24
N MET A 116 -5.15 -11.48 -21.00
CA MET A 116 -3.83 -11.90 -21.44
C MET A 116 -2.77 -10.94 -20.90
N PRO A 117 -2.12 -11.26 -19.76
CA PRO A 117 -1.12 -10.39 -19.17
C PRO A 117 0.19 -10.39 -19.98
N GLN A 118 0.82 -9.22 -20.02
CA GLN A 118 2.11 -8.96 -20.66
C GLN A 118 3.05 -8.35 -19.61
N GLY A 119 4.17 -9.01 -19.36
CA GLY A 119 5.25 -8.50 -18.54
C GLY A 119 5.92 -7.30 -19.21
N VAL A 120 6.17 -6.26 -18.42
CA VAL A 120 6.85 -5.02 -18.79
C VAL A 120 7.94 -4.70 -17.77
N GLY A 121 8.92 -3.92 -18.19
CA GLY A 121 10.11 -3.64 -17.37
C GLY A 121 11.28 -4.58 -17.63
N SER A 122 12.17 -4.70 -16.65
CA SER A 122 13.42 -5.45 -16.79
C SER A 122 13.79 -6.21 -15.52
N VAL A 123 14.57 -7.29 -15.69
CA VAL A 123 15.13 -8.06 -14.58
C VAL A 123 16.51 -7.49 -14.26
N VAL A 124 16.72 -7.10 -13.01
CA VAL A 124 18.01 -6.65 -12.47
C VAL A 124 18.46 -7.67 -11.43
N LYS A 125 19.69 -8.17 -11.59
CA LYS A 125 20.36 -8.97 -10.56
C LYS A 125 21.27 -8.07 -9.76
N GLN A 126 21.05 -8.00 -8.45
CA GLN A 126 21.85 -7.19 -7.54
C GLN A 126 23.18 -7.89 -7.19
N GLU A 127 24.13 -7.13 -6.63
CA GLU A 127 25.47 -7.63 -6.27
C GLU A 127 25.42 -8.75 -5.22
N ASP A 128 24.41 -8.75 -4.35
CA ASP A 128 24.16 -9.78 -3.35
C ASP A 128 23.51 -11.05 -3.92
N GLY A 129 23.18 -11.05 -5.23
CA GLY A 129 22.52 -12.16 -5.92
C GLY A 129 20.99 -12.10 -5.91
N SER A 130 20.38 -11.12 -5.23
CA SER A 130 18.93 -10.89 -5.22
C SER A 130 18.41 -10.50 -6.61
N LEU A 131 17.19 -10.93 -6.93
CA LEU A 131 16.53 -10.65 -8.21
C LEU A 131 15.47 -9.58 -8.01
N VAL A 132 15.48 -8.58 -8.89
CA VAL A 132 14.56 -7.44 -8.85
C VAL A 132 13.89 -7.29 -10.21
N LEU A 133 12.56 -7.17 -10.22
CA LEU A 133 11.81 -6.70 -11.39
C LEU A 133 11.67 -5.18 -11.29
N MET A 134 12.19 -4.48 -12.29
CA MET A 134 12.18 -3.01 -12.33
C MET A 134 11.19 -2.53 -13.38
N ASN A 135 10.22 -1.70 -12.97
CA ASN A 135 9.25 -1.11 -13.89
C ASN A 135 9.86 0.05 -14.68
N GLU A 136 9.10 0.63 -15.62
CA GLU A 136 9.54 1.77 -16.45
C GLU A 136 9.79 3.06 -15.65
N HIS A 137 9.35 3.12 -14.39
CA HIS A 137 9.57 4.24 -13.46
C HIS A 137 10.74 3.98 -12.51
N GLU A 138 11.62 3.01 -12.82
CA GLU A 138 12.77 2.63 -12.01
C GLU A 138 12.41 2.14 -10.59
N GLN A 139 11.18 1.69 -10.37
CA GLN A 139 10.76 1.08 -9.11
C GLN A 139 11.00 -0.43 -9.15
N GLY A 140 11.77 -0.92 -8.19
CA GLY A 140 12.17 -2.32 -8.09
C GLY A 140 11.30 -3.14 -7.14
N PHE A 141 10.88 -4.33 -7.59
CA PHE A 141 10.19 -5.34 -6.81
C PHE A 141 11.13 -6.53 -6.59
N MET A 142 11.52 -6.79 -5.34
CA MET A 142 12.30 -7.98 -5.01
C MET A 142 11.47 -9.24 -5.24
N VAL A 143 12.02 -10.19 -5.99
CA VAL A 143 11.33 -11.40 -6.41
C VAL A 143 12.27 -12.60 -6.39
N ASN A 144 11.70 -13.81 -6.48
CA ASN A 144 12.46 -15.04 -6.64
C ASN A 144 12.47 -15.50 -8.11
N GLN A 145 13.23 -16.56 -8.39
CA GLN A 145 13.35 -17.11 -9.74
C GLN A 145 12.00 -17.58 -10.31
N ALA A 146 11.12 -18.15 -9.49
CA ALA A 146 9.80 -18.62 -9.94
C ALA A 146 8.91 -17.47 -10.42
N ILE A 147 8.96 -16.31 -9.76
CA ILE A 147 8.24 -15.10 -10.19
C ILE A 147 8.84 -14.53 -11.47
N ILE A 148 10.18 -14.54 -11.62
CA ILE A 148 10.83 -14.15 -12.88
C ILE A 148 10.38 -15.05 -14.03
N ASP A 149 10.33 -16.36 -13.81
CA ASP A 149 9.92 -17.31 -14.82
C ASP A 149 8.45 -17.13 -15.16
N PHE A 150 7.58 -16.96 -14.16
CA PHE A 150 6.17 -16.62 -14.36
C PHE A 150 5.98 -15.30 -15.14
N TRP A 151 6.71 -14.26 -14.78
CA TRP A 151 6.67 -12.97 -15.46
C TRP A 151 7.06 -13.10 -16.94
N LYS A 152 8.05 -13.93 -17.27
CA LYS A 152 8.42 -14.23 -18.67
C LYS A 152 7.33 -14.98 -19.43
N LEU A 153 6.48 -15.76 -18.74
CA LEU A 153 5.33 -16.42 -19.36
C LEU A 153 4.21 -15.43 -19.71
N CYS A 154 4.13 -14.30 -19.01
CA CYS A 154 3.22 -13.20 -19.32
C CYS A 154 3.70 -12.48 -20.58
N ASN A 155 3.37 -13.00 -21.76
CA ASN A 155 3.83 -12.45 -23.05
C ASN A 155 2.72 -11.72 -23.83
N GLY A 156 1.54 -11.51 -23.22
CA GLY A 156 0.38 -10.91 -23.86
C GLY A 156 -0.38 -11.83 -24.83
N GLN A 157 -0.01 -13.11 -24.91
CA GLN A 157 -0.67 -14.11 -25.79
C GLN A 157 -1.35 -15.24 -25.02
N ARG A 158 -0.97 -15.46 -23.75
CA ARG A 158 -1.53 -16.52 -22.91
C ARG A 158 -2.58 -15.96 -21.98
N LYS A 159 -3.69 -16.66 -21.84
CA LYS A 159 -4.73 -16.35 -20.86
C LYS A 159 -4.25 -16.68 -19.45
N ILE A 160 -4.87 -16.05 -18.45
CA ILE A 160 -4.58 -16.35 -17.04
C ILE A 160 -4.81 -17.82 -16.72
N THR A 161 -5.86 -18.44 -17.25
CA THR A 161 -6.10 -19.89 -17.11
C THR A 161 -4.96 -20.76 -17.62
N GLU A 162 -4.35 -20.40 -18.75
CA GLU A 162 -3.18 -21.10 -19.30
C GLU A 162 -1.92 -20.86 -18.47
N LEU A 163 -1.80 -19.69 -17.83
CA LEU A 163 -0.71 -19.38 -16.91
C LEU A 163 -0.84 -20.15 -15.58
N VAL A 164 -2.06 -20.32 -15.07
CA VAL A 164 -2.36 -21.17 -13.91
C VAL A 164 -1.92 -22.61 -14.20
N ASP A 165 -2.26 -23.14 -15.37
CA ASP A 165 -1.89 -24.49 -15.77
C ASP A 165 -0.36 -24.65 -15.90
N ALA A 166 0.31 -23.67 -16.53
CA ALA A 166 1.77 -23.67 -16.64
C ALA A 166 2.47 -23.56 -15.27
N PHE A 167 1.97 -22.71 -14.38
CA PHE A 167 2.55 -22.54 -13.05
C PHE A 167 2.31 -23.75 -12.15
N ALA A 168 1.16 -24.42 -12.27
CA ALA A 168 0.89 -25.68 -11.58
C ALA A 168 1.85 -26.80 -12.03
N GLN A 169 2.18 -26.87 -13.32
CA GLN A 169 3.18 -27.82 -13.82
C GLN A 169 4.59 -27.53 -13.29
N ILE A 170 4.96 -26.26 -13.14
CA ILE A 170 6.28 -25.85 -12.62
C ILE A 170 6.40 -26.15 -11.12
N THR A 171 5.35 -25.86 -10.35
CA THR A 171 5.36 -25.98 -8.89
C THR A 171 4.98 -27.36 -8.38
N GLY A 172 4.35 -28.19 -9.22
CA GLY A 172 3.81 -29.51 -8.83
C GLY A 172 2.58 -29.43 -7.93
N LEU A 173 2.00 -28.23 -7.77
CA LEU A 173 0.84 -27.98 -6.90
C LEU A 173 -0.49 -28.24 -7.64
N GLN A 174 -1.56 -28.42 -6.86
CA GLN A 174 -2.90 -28.61 -7.44
C GLN A 174 -3.43 -27.30 -8.04
N ARG A 175 -4.06 -27.41 -9.22
CA ARG A 175 -4.61 -26.26 -9.98
C ARG A 175 -5.43 -25.29 -9.12
N GLY A 176 -6.32 -25.80 -8.25
CA GLY A 176 -7.15 -24.95 -7.39
C GLY A 176 -6.39 -24.17 -6.32
N GLN A 177 -5.25 -24.68 -5.85
CA GLN A 177 -4.35 -23.94 -4.93
C GLN A 177 -3.53 -22.90 -5.69
N VAL A 178 -3.10 -23.26 -6.90
CA VAL A 178 -2.30 -22.40 -7.77
C VAL A 178 -3.09 -21.22 -8.34
N GLU A 179 -4.38 -21.41 -8.61
CA GLU A 179 -5.23 -20.39 -9.21
C GLU A 179 -5.28 -19.12 -8.36
N ILE A 180 -5.47 -19.26 -7.04
CA ILE A 180 -5.52 -18.11 -6.11
C ILE A 180 -4.16 -17.39 -6.07
N GLU A 181 -3.07 -18.15 -5.95
CA GLU A 181 -1.70 -17.60 -5.90
C GLU A 181 -1.34 -16.86 -7.19
N VAL A 182 -1.68 -17.41 -8.35
CA VAL A 182 -1.42 -16.80 -9.66
C VAL A 182 -2.27 -15.54 -9.85
N ILE A 183 -3.53 -15.55 -9.45
CA ILE A 183 -4.38 -14.36 -9.51
C ILE A 183 -3.82 -13.24 -8.64
N GLN A 184 -3.43 -13.56 -7.39
CA GLN A 184 -2.83 -12.59 -6.48
C GLN A 184 -1.50 -12.07 -7.02
N LEU A 185 -0.66 -12.94 -7.58
CA LEU A 185 0.61 -12.54 -8.18
C LEU A 185 0.41 -11.61 -9.38
N ILE A 186 -0.53 -11.92 -10.28
CA ILE A 186 -0.86 -11.04 -11.42
C ILE A 186 -1.36 -9.68 -10.93
N GLN A 187 -2.19 -9.65 -9.89
CA GLN A 187 -2.65 -8.40 -9.29
C GLN A 187 -1.49 -7.59 -8.71
N GLN A 188 -0.60 -8.22 -7.94
CA GLN A 188 0.58 -7.56 -7.37
C GLN A 188 1.51 -7.00 -8.45
N LEU A 189 1.83 -7.79 -9.48
CA LEU A 189 2.69 -7.36 -10.58
C LEU A 189 2.02 -6.26 -11.42
N ARG A 190 0.69 -6.32 -11.63
CA ARG A 190 -0.07 -5.24 -12.29
C ARG A 190 -0.02 -3.96 -11.47
N ASP A 191 -0.22 -4.09 -10.17
CA ASP A 191 -0.24 -2.97 -9.25
C ASP A 191 1.13 -2.29 -9.14
N GLY A 192 2.21 -3.07 -9.29
CA GLY A 192 3.58 -2.57 -9.39
C GLY A 192 3.99 -2.04 -10.77
N GLY A 193 3.10 -2.09 -11.78
CA GLY A 193 3.43 -1.68 -13.15
C GLY A 193 4.44 -2.60 -13.84
N ILE A 194 4.55 -3.85 -13.40
CA ILE A 194 5.42 -4.90 -13.95
C ILE A 194 4.66 -5.81 -14.92
N VAL A 195 3.32 -5.81 -14.87
CA VAL A 195 2.44 -6.50 -15.82
C VAL A 195 1.36 -5.55 -16.30
N ILE A 196 1.08 -5.57 -17.60
CA ILE A 196 -0.06 -4.89 -18.22
C ILE A 196 -1.04 -5.94 -18.76
N ILE A 197 -2.34 -5.65 -18.71
CA ILE A 197 -3.38 -6.48 -19.33
C ILE A 197 -4.07 -5.59 -20.36
N LYS A 198 -4.00 -5.97 -21.64
CA LYS A 198 -4.73 -5.26 -22.69
C LYS A 198 -6.22 -5.55 -22.52
N GLU A 199 -7.01 -4.51 -22.26
CA GLU A 199 -8.46 -4.64 -22.27
C GLU A 199 -8.91 -4.93 -23.72
N PRO A 200 -9.88 -5.84 -23.94
CA PRO A 200 -10.51 -5.94 -25.25
C PRO A 200 -11.13 -4.58 -25.56
N GLU A 201 -10.81 -4.01 -26.72
CA GLU A 201 -11.43 -2.77 -27.17
C GLU A 201 -12.95 -2.96 -27.14
N VAL A 202 -13.62 -2.34 -26.17
CA VAL A 202 -15.07 -2.13 -26.24
C VAL A 202 -15.28 -1.19 -27.41
N SER A 203 -15.48 -1.78 -28.58
CA SER A 203 -15.87 -1.10 -29.80
C SER A 203 -17.11 -0.27 -29.46
N ASN A 204 -16.93 1.03 -29.28
CA ASN A 204 -18.01 1.98 -29.03
C ASN A 204 -19.03 1.83 -30.16
N VAL A 205 -20.11 1.09 -29.91
CA VAL A 205 -21.24 1.03 -30.81
C VAL A 205 -21.83 2.44 -30.82
N GLN A 206 -21.55 3.18 -31.90
CA GLN A 206 -22.19 4.46 -32.17
C GLN A 206 -23.70 4.26 -32.21
N PHE A 207 -24.40 4.70 -31.17
CA PHE A 207 -25.84 4.92 -31.25
C PHE A 207 -26.06 6.07 -32.25
N LYS A 208 -26.42 5.72 -33.49
CA LYS A 208 -26.94 6.68 -34.46
C LYS A 208 -28.25 7.26 -33.92
N LYS A 209 -28.31 8.59 -33.89
CA LYS A 209 -29.52 9.39 -33.64
C LYS A 209 -30.68 9.01 -34.53
#